data_AF-A0AA39KLJ2-F1
#
_entry.id   AF-A0AA39KLJ2-F1
#
_cell.length_a   1.000
_cell.length_b   1.000
_cell.length_c   1.000
_cell.angle_alpha   90.00
_cell.angle_beta   90.00
_cell.angle_gamma   90.00
#
_symmetry.space_group_name_H-M   'P 1'
#
loop_
_entity.id
_entity.type
_entity.pdbx_description
1 polymer ?
#
loop_
_entity_poly.entity_id
_entity_poly.type
_entity_poly.pdbx_seq_one_letter_code
_entity_poly.pdbx_strand_id
1 'polypeptide(L)'
;MLINSLFGLLVPISAKWGFGWLIGVRFIQGLGEGPIVPCTHAMLAKWIPPNERSRMGAFVYAGAQFGTVISMPLSGLLANSGIAGGWPSIFYVFGGVGAIWCVAFLIWVHEDPESHPKIAEDEKKYILSALWGTAASSSPPVPWKSILTSLPFWAILIAHMGQNYGYETLMTELPTFMKQILHFNIKFNGIVSALPYLAMWIFSMLISYVADWMISSGRFTHSTTRKIINSIGQYGPAISLIAASYTGCNPWLTVGILTIGIGFNGGIYSGFKVNHLDISPRFAGILMSFTNCLANLAGLLAPTTAGQIIDGKPSQAKWRMVFIISAAIYIVCATFYVIFGSGERQPWDNPDNDDRQEKKKAAGDVEATQSINETQH
;
A
#
# COMPACT_ATOMS: atom_id res chain seq x y z
N MET A 1 -3.20 9.98 -12.93
CA MET A 1 -3.26 8.95 -13.99
C MET A 1 -2.93 9.48 -15.39
N LEU A 2 -3.63 10.50 -15.92
CA LEU A 2 -3.38 10.98 -17.29
C LEU A 2 -1.91 11.41 -17.53
N ILE A 3 -1.34 12.17 -16.60
CA ILE A 3 0.09 12.56 -16.63
C ILE A 3 0.98 11.32 -16.71
N ASN A 4 0.75 10.31 -15.86
CA ASN A 4 1.55 9.09 -15.85
C ASN A 4 1.46 8.33 -17.19
N SER A 5 0.26 8.22 -17.77
CA SER A 5 0.04 7.56 -19.07
C SER A 5 0.74 8.28 -20.23
N LEU A 6 0.60 9.61 -20.30
CA LEU A 6 1.22 10.44 -21.35
C LEU A 6 2.74 10.42 -21.26
N PHE A 7 3.30 10.61 -20.06
CA PHE A 7 4.75 10.54 -19.86
C PHE A 7 5.28 9.12 -20.01
N GLY A 8 4.46 8.10 -19.74
CA GLY A 8 4.75 6.70 -20.07
C GLY A 8 5.03 6.50 -21.57
N LEU A 9 4.23 7.11 -22.45
CA LEU A 9 4.47 7.08 -23.90
C LEU A 9 5.79 7.75 -24.31
N LEU A 10 6.27 8.71 -23.53
CA LEU A 10 7.52 9.44 -23.79
C LEU A 10 8.76 8.69 -23.29
N VAL A 11 8.61 7.63 -22.50
CA VAL A 11 9.75 6.86 -21.95
C VAL A 11 10.68 6.34 -23.06
N PRO A 12 10.22 5.67 -24.12
CA PRO A 12 11.14 5.13 -25.11
C PRO A 12 11.86 6.20 -25.92
N ILE A 13 11.21 7.36 -26.12
CA ILE A 13 11.79 8.50 -26.84
C ILE A 13 12.86 9.17 -25.99
N SER A 14 12.53 9.45 -24.72
CA SER A 14 13.47 10.04 -23.76
C SER A 14 14.70 9.17 -23.52
N ALA A 15 14.55 7.84 -23.49
CA ALA A 15 15.66 6.90 -23.38
C ALA A 15 16.66 7.00 -24.56
N LYS A 16 16.20 7.34 -25.77
CA LYS A 16 17.08 7.57 -26.93
C LYS A 16 17.84 8.88 -26.85
N TRP A 17 17.26 9.90 -26.22
CA TRP A 17 17.84 11.25 -26.13
C TRP A 17 18.86 11.36 -25.01
N GLY A 18 18.80 10.46 -24.03
CA GLY A 18 19.83 10.33 -23.00
C GLY A 18 19.25 10.12 -21.61
N PHE A 19 20.13 9.74 -20.70
CA PHE A 19 19.79 9.41 -19.32
C PHE A 19 19.06 10.54 -18.57
N GLY A 20 19.48 11.81 -18.76
CA GLY A 20 18.85 12.95 -18.09
C GLY A 20 17.38 13.15 -18.45
N TRP A 21 17.02 12.97 -19.72
CA TRP A 21 15.62 13.06 -20.18
C TRP A 21 14.77 11.94 -19.61
N LEU A 22 15.32 10.73 -19.54
CA LEU A 22 14.64 9.59 -18.94
C LEU A 22 14.36 9.81 -17.46
N ILE A 23 15.31 10.39 -16.70
CA ILE A 23 15.08 10.78 -15.30
C ILE A 23 13.94 11.80 -15.21
N GLY A 24 13.97 12.85 -16.03
CA GLY A 24 12.94 13.89 -16.01
C GLY A 24 11.53 13.32 -16.26
N VAL A 25 11.38 12.46 -17.27
CA VAL A 25 10.10 11.78 -17.56
C VAL A 25 9.67 10.92 -16.39
N ARG A 26 10.57 10.12 -15.81
CA ARG A 26 10.25 9.24 -14.68
C ARG A 26 9.89 9.99 -13.41
N PHE A 27 10.53 11.12 -13.16
CA PHE A 27 10.20 11.99 -12.04
C PHE A 27 8.77 12.53 -12.16
N ILE A 28 8.39 13.01 -13.35
CA ILE A 28 7.03 13.51 -13.61
C ILE A 28 5.98 12.39 -13.53
N GLN A 29 6.31 11.18 -13.99
CA GLN A 29 5.45 10.00 -13.81
C GLN A 29 5.20 9.74 -12.31
N GLY A 30 6.24 9.75 -11.49
CA GLY A 30 6.13 9.58 -10.04
C GLY A 30 5.24 10.63 -9.38
N LEU A 31 5.39 11.91 -9.75
CA LEU A 31 4.51 12.99 -9.26
C LEU A 31 3.04 12.77 -9.65
N GLY A 32 2.78 12.29 -10.87
CA GLY A 32 1.42 12.02 -11.36
C GLY A 32 0.77 10.75 -10.80
N GLU A 33 1.57 9.84 -10.23
CA GLU A 33 1.13 8.56 -9.66
C GLU A 33 0.92 8.62 -8.14
N GLY A 34 1.73 9.41 -7.42
CA GLY A 34 1.66 9.52 -5.96
C GLY A 34 0.26 9.77 -5.38
N PRO A 35 -0.54 10.70 -5.92
CA PRO A 35 -1.88 10.98 -5.39
C PRO A 35 -2.94 9.90 -5.62
N ILE A 36 -2.66 8.84 -6.40
CA ILE A 36 -3.69 7.86 -6.79
C ILE A 36 -4.32 7.18 -5.57
N VAL A 37 -3.51 6.70 -4.63
CA VAL A 37 -3.99 6.01 -3.43
C VAL A 37 -4.83 6.92 -2.53
N PRO A 38 -4.39 8.12 -2.12
CA PRO A 38 -5.20 9.01 -1.29
C PRO A 38 -6.47 9.51 -1.99
N CYS A 39 -6.40 9.85 -3.29
CA CYS A 39 -7.59 10.25 -4.05
C CYS A 39 -8.61 9.12 -4.16
N THR A 40 -8.15 7.87 -4.33
CA THR A 40 -9.03 6.68 -4.32
C THR A 40 -9.72 6.53 -2.95
N HIS A 41 -8.98 6.68 -1.84
CA HIS A 41 -9.57 6.68 -0.50
C HIS A 41 -10.63 7.78 -0.32
N ALA A 42 -10.35 9.01 -0.76
CA ALA A 42 -11.28 10.14 -0.66
C ALA A 42 -12.55 9.92 -1.48
N MET A 43 -12.42 9.39 -2.70
CA MET A 43 -13.56 9.06 -3.56
C MET A 43 -14.44 7.97 -2.94
N LEU A 44 -13.83 6.91 -2.40
CA LEU A 44 -14.55 5.85 -1.70
C LEU A 44 -15.31 6.39 -0.47
N ALA A 45 -14.77 7.37 0.23
CA ALA A 45 -15.44 7.96 1.40
C ALA A 45 -16.72 8.72 1.02
N LYS A 46 -16.77 9.35 -0.16
CA LYS A 46 -17.93 10.08 -0.69
C LYS A 46 -18.98 9.19 -1.35
N TRP A 47 -18.54 8.10 -1.99
CA TRP A 47 -19.43 7.27 -2.80
C TRP A 47 -19.96 6.02 -2.06
N ILE A 48 -19.30 5.60 -0.98
CA ILE A 48 -19.61 4.32 -0.35
C ILE A 48 -20.10 4.49 1.09
N PRO A 49 -21.32 4.02 1.40
CA PRO A 49 -21.86 4.00 2.75
C PRO A 49 -20.92 3.29 3.74
N PRO A 50 -20.86 3.72 5.02
CA PRO A 50 -19.96 3.15 6.00
C PRO A 50 -20.04 1.62 6.14
N ASN A 51 -21.26 1.06 6.06
CA ASN A 51 -21.51 -0.39 6.19
C ASN A 51 -20.91 -1.23 5.05
N GLU A 52 -20.64 -0.62 3.89
CA GLU A 52 -20.13 -1.32 2.70
C GLU A 52 -18.68 -0.98 2.36
N ARG A 53 -18.11 0.00 3.08
CA ARG A 53 -16.81 0.61 2.79
C ARG A 53 -15.67 -0.39 2.81
N SER A 54 -15.68 -1.36 3.73
CA SER A 54 -14.65 -2.39 3.82
C SER A 54 -14.61 -3.29 2.59
N ARG A 55 -15.79 -3.82 2.18
CA ARG A 55 -15.92 -4.73 1.03
C ARG A 55 -15.52 -4.05 -0.28
N MET A 56 -16.03 -2.86 -0.52
CA MET A 56 -15.75 -2.12 -1.75
C MET A 56 -14.31 -1.58 -1.77
N GLY A 57 -13.78 -1.15 -0.63
CA GLY A 57 -12.38 -0.77 -0.49
C GLY A 57 -11.45 -1.94 -0.83
N ALA A 58 -11.70 -3.12 -0.27
CA ALA A 58 -10.93 -4.33 -0.58
C ALA A 58 -10.96 -4.66 -2.08
N PHE A 59 -12.13 -4.58 -2.73
CA PHE A 59 -12.26 -4.81 -4.17
C PHE A 59 -11.42 -3.83 -5.01
N VAL A 60 -11.46 -2.54 -4.66
CA VAL A 60 -10.68 -1.50 -5.36
C VAL A 60 -9.17 -1.68 -5.16
N TYR A 61 -8.71 -1.97 -3.93
CA TYR A 61 -7.28 -2.20 -3.67
C TYR A 61 -6.76 -3.50 -4.27
N ALA A 62 -7.60 -4.53 -4.37
CA ALA A 62 -7.27 -5.79 -5.03
C ALA A 62 -6.97 -5.58 -6.54
N GLY A 63 -7.52 -4.52 -7.14
CA GLY A 63 -7.24 -4.13 -8.52
C GLY A 63 -5.76 -3.88 -8.82
N ALA A 64 -4.97 -3.40 -7.86
CA ALA A 64 -3.52 -3.18 -8.04
C ALA A 64 -2.75 -4.51 -8.25
N GLN A 65 -3.08 -5.54 -7.46
CA GLN A 65 -2.47 -6.86 -7.60
C GLN A 65 -2.93 -7.53 -8.89
N PHE A 66 -4.22 -7.41 -9.22
CA PHE A 66 -4.76 -7.90 -10.49
C PHE A 66 -4.06 -7.25 -11.70
N GLY A 67 -3.83 -5.94 -11.65
CA GLY A 67 -3.05 -5.22 -12.67
C GLY A 67 -1.64 -5.78 -12.84
N THR A 68 -0.95 -6.11 -11.73
CA THR A 68 0.39 -6.73 -11.75
C THR A 68 0.38 -8.12 -12.38
N VAL A 69 -0.63 -8.93 -12.03
CA VAL A 69 -0.81 -10.29 -12.58
C VAL A 69 -0.99 -10.27 -14.10
N ILE A 70 -1.67 -9.26 -14.64
CA ILE A 70 -1.82 -9.09 -16.10
C ILE A 70 -0.59 -8.41 -16.70
N SER A 71 -0.03 -7.41 -16.04
CA SER A 71 1.01 -6.56 -16.63
C SER A 71 2.33 -7.31 -16.82
N MET A 72 2.72 -8.18 -15.88
CA MET A 72 3.98 -8.92 -15.94
C MET A 72 4.05 -9.88 -17.15
N PRO A 73 3.07 -10.79 -17.39
CA PRO A 73 3.09 -11.66 -18.56
C PRO A 73 2.97 -10.88 -19.86
N LEU A 74 2.09 -9.87 -19.91
CA LEU A 74 1.89 -9.05 -21.10
C LEU A 74 3.16 -8.29 -21.47
N SER A 75 3.87 -7.74 -20.48
CA SER A 75 5.17 -7.08 -20.67
C SER A 75 6.22 -8.05 -21.22
N GLY A 76 6.27 -9.30 -20.71
CA GLY A 76 7.17 -10.34 -21.22
C GLY A 76 6.87 -10.72 -22.68
N LEU A 77 5.59 -10.81 -23.05
CA LEU A 77 5.16 -11.09 -24.43
C LEU A 77 5.48 -9.94 -25.38
N LEU A 78 5.19 -8.70 -24.98
CA LEU A 78 5.45 -7.49 -25.74
C LEU A 78 6.96 -7.25 -25.94
N ALA A 79 7.77 -7.49 -24.91
CA ALA A 79 9.23 -7.41 -25.01
C ALA A 79 9.79 -8.34 -26.08
N ASN A 80 9.20 -9.53 -26.25
CA ASN A 80 9.68 -10.57 -27.17
C ASN A 80 9.10 -10.47 -28.59
N SER A 81 7.95 -9.80 -28.79
CA SER A 81 7.26 -9.74 -30.09
C SER A 81 7.99 -8.91 -31.14
N GLY A 82 9.02 -8.15 -30.75
CA GLY A 82 9.82 -7.28 -31.64
C GLY A 82 9.10 -5.98 -32.07
N ILE A 83 7.83 -5.80 -31.70
CA ILE A 83 7.04 -4.60 -32.02
C ILE A 83 7.75 -3.36 -31.46
N ALA A 84 7.89 -2.32 -32.28
CA ALA A 84 8.53 -1.05 -31.91
C ALA A 84 9.95 -1.18 -31.31
N GLY A 85 10.67 -2.26 -31.59
CA GLY A 85 11.99 -2.54 -31.01
C GLY A 85 11.95 -3.41 -29.74
N GLY A 86 10.86 -4.15 -29.50
CA GLY A 86 10.69 -5.04 -28.37
C GLY A 86 10.20 -4.30 -27.13
N TRP A 87 11.10 -3.85 -26.27
CA TRP A 87 10.74 -3.21 -24.98
C TRP A 87 9.95 -1.89 -25.08
N PRO A 88 10.12 -1.02 -26.10
CA PRO A 88 9.33 0.21 -26.21
C PRO A 88 7.83 -0.03 -26.33
N SER A 89 7.43 -1.17 -26.91
CA SER A 89 6.02 -1.52 -27.11
C SER A 89 5.24 -1.61 -25.79
N ILE A 90 5.91 -2.00 -24.70
CA ILE A 90 5.33 -2.05 -23.36
C ILE A 90 4.79 -0.67 -22.98
N PHE A 91 5.62 0.36 -23.12
CA PHE A 91 5.27 1.74 -22.77
C PHE A 91 4.17 2.30 -23.67
N TYR A 92 4.18 1.97 -24.97
CA TYR A 92 3.14 2.41 -25.89
C TYR A 92 1.79 1.76 -25.60
N VAL A 93 1.75 0.45 -25.33
CA VAL A 93 0.51 -0.26 -25.03
C VAL A 93 -0.07 0.17 -23.68
N PHE A 94 0.73 0.14 -22.60
CA PHE A 94 0.23 0.53 -21.28
C PHE A 94 -0.08 2.02 -21.19
N GLY A 95 0.75 2.88 -21.79
CA GLY A 95 0.48 4.32 -21.87
C GLY A 95 -0.77 4.63 -22.68
N GLY A 96 -1.00 3.93 -23.79
CA GLY A 96 -2.19 4.09 -24.63
C GLY A 96 -3.47 3.63 -23.93
N VAL A 97 -3.48 2.41 -23.40
CA VAL A 97 -4.62 1.88 -22.63
C VAL A 97 -4.91 2.77 -21.43
N GLY A 98 -3.87 3.19 -20.70
CA GLY A 98 -4.01 4.10 -19.56
C GLY A 98 -4.57 5.46 -19.96
N ALA A 99 -4.16 6.02 -21.10
CA ALA A 99 -4.68 7.30 -21.59
C ALA A 99 -6.16 7.20 -22.01
N ILE A 100 -6.53 6.13 -22.74
CA ILE A 100 -7.92 5.86 -23.12
C ILE A 100 -8.79 5.69 -21.87
N TRP A 101 -8.33 4.92 -20.89
CA TRP A 101 -9.03 4.75 -19.62
C TRP A 101 -9.18 6.06 -18.86
N CYS A 102 -8.17 6.94 -18.86
CA CYS A 102 -8.29 8.26 -18.24
C CYS A 102 -9.37 9.11 -18.89
N VAL A 103 -9.46 9.11 -20.22
CA VAL A 103 -10.52 9.84 -20.94
C VAL A 103 -11.89 9.27 -20.60
N ALA A 104 -12.03 7.94 -20.59
CA ALA A 104 -13.28 7.29 -20.19
C ALA A 104 -13.66 7.63 -18.73
N PHE A 105 -12.69 7.61 -17.82
CA PHE A 105 -12.88 7.94 -16.41
C PHE A 105 -13.35 9.39 -16.22
N LEU A 106 -12.78 10.34 -16.96
CA LEU A 106 -13.21 11.75 -16.92
C LEU A 106 -14.62 11.98 -17.47
N ILE A 107 -15.11 11.10 -18.35
CA ILE A 107 -16.47 11.18 -18.91
C ILE A 107 -17.49 10.50 -17.99
N TRP A 108 -17.13 9.39 -17.34
CA TRP A 108 -18.07 8.55 -16.59
C TRP A 108 -18.09 8.80 -15.09
N VAL A 109 -16.96 9.18 -14.48
CA VAL A 109 -16.84 9.30 -13.03
C VAL A 109 -16.99 10.75 -12.59
N HIS A 110 -17.82 10.96 -11.57
CA HIS A 110 -18.13 12.28 -11.01
C HIS A 110 -17.62 12.35 -9.56
N GLU A 111 -17.25 13.54 -9.09
CA GLU A 111 -16.64 13.72 -7.77
C GLU A 111 -17.61 13.41 -6.62
N ASP A 112 -18.86 13.85 -6.74
CA ASP A 112 -19.88 13.70 -5.72
C ASP A 112 -21.14 13.02 -6.29
N PRO A 113 -21.83 12.17 -5.49
CA PRO A 113 -23.11 11.58 -5.88
C PRO A 113 -24.16 12.64 -6.26
N GLU A 114 -24.07 13.84 -5.67
CA GLU A 114 -24.96 14.95 -5.99
C GLU A 114 -24.76 15.52 -7.39
N SER A 115 -23.51 15.53 -7.86
CA SER A 115 -23.11 16.03 -9.18
C SER A 115 -23.36 15.03 -10.30
N HIS A 116 -23.67 13.77 -9.97
CA HIS A 116 -23.80 12.71 -10.97
C HIS A 116 -25.16 12.79 -11.70
N PRO A 117 -25.21 12.99 -13.02
CA PRO A 117 -26.44 13.29 -13.74
C PRO A 117 -27.38 12.08 -13.93
N LYS A 118 -26.85 10.86 -13.84
CA LYS A 118 -27.59 9.61 -14.11
C LYS A 118 -27.74 8.69 -12.89
N ILE A 119 -27.55 9.20 -11.68
CA ILE A 119 -27.70 8.39 -10.46
C ILE A 119 -29.20 8.23 -10.17
N ALA A 120 -29.61 7.04 -9.75
CA ALA A 120 -30.98 6.81 -9.33
C ALA A 120 -31.27 7.58 -8.03
N GLU A 121 -32.44 8.20 -7.92
CA GLU A 121 -32.76 9.10 -6.78
C GLU A 121 -32.80 8.36 -5.43
N ASP A 122 -33.23 7.10 -5.44
CA ASP A 122 -33.23 6.20 -4.28
C ASP A 122 -31.81 5.92 -3.79
N GLU A 123 -30.89 5.59 -4.69
CA GLU A 123 -29.47 5.37 -4.38
C GLU A 123 -28.81 6.65 -3.88
N LYS A 124 -29.05 7.78 -4.55
CA LYS A 124 -28.53 9.09 -4.11
C LYS A 124 -28.99 9.42 -2.69
N LYS A 125 -30.28 9.20 -2.39
CA LYS A 125 -30.83 9.46 -1.06
C LYS A 125 -30.26 8.50 -0.02
N TYR A 126 -30.08 7.22 -0.37
CA TYR A 126 -29.44 6.22 0.49
C TYR A 126 -28.01 6.63 0.85
N ILE A 127 -27.17 6.93 -0.13
CA ILE A 127 -25.77 7.33 0.07
C ILE A 127 -25.69 8.57 0.96
N LEU A 128 -26.43 9.63 0.63
CA LEU A 128 -26.35 10.88 1.39
C LEU A 128 -26.87 10.73 2.81
N SER A 129 -27.98 10.00 3.01
CA SER A 129 -28.51 9.71 4.35
C SER A 129 -27.55 8.90 5.22
N ALA A 130 -26.79 7.98 4.61
CA ALA A 130 -25.76 7.21 5.31
C ALA A 130 -24.51 8.05 5.64
N LEU A 131 -24.20 9.09 4.85
CA LEU A 131 -23.04 9.96 5.03
C LEU A 131 -23.27 11.08 6.04
N TRP A 132 -24.48 11.65 6.11
CA TRP A 132 -24.80 12.79 6.99
C TRP A 132 -24.57 12.52 8.50
N GLY A 133 -24.52 11.25 8.92
CA GLY A 133 -24.18 10.86 10.30
C GLY A 133 -22.68 10.78 10.63
N THR A 134 -21.77 10.87 9.64
CA THR A 134 -20.32 10.69 9.85
C THR A 134 -19.45 11.88 9.43
N ALA A 135 -19.98 12.83 8.65
CA ALA A 135 -19.19 13.91 8.03
C ALA A 135 -19.33 15.30 8.69
N ALA A 136 -20.17 15.46 9.72
CA ALA A 136 -20.53 16.80 10.24
C ALA A 136 -19.75 17.27 11.49
N SER A 137 -18.87 16.47 12.09
CA SER A 137 -18.00 16.98 13.17
C SER A 137 -16.73 17.55 12.57
N SER A 138 -16.48 18.85 12.72
CA SER A 138 -15.16 19.45 12.50
C SER A 138 -14.11 18.55 13.14
N SER A 139 -13.22 17.96 12.33
CA SER A 139 -12.15 17.16 12.91
C SER A 139 -11.28 18.10 13.73
N PRO A 140 -11.13 17.85 15.05
CA PRO A 140 -10.30 18.69 15.90
C PRO A 140 -8.85 18.67 15.38
N PRO A 141 -8.03 19.65 15.77
CA PRO A 141 -6.63 19.69 15.38
C PRO A 141 -5.94 18.37 15.74
N VAL A 142 -5.16 17.84 14.79
CA VAL A 142 -4.50 16.54 14.93
C VAL A 142 -3.52 16.56 16.11
N PRO A 143 -3.63 15.65 17.09
CA PRO A 143 -2.78 15.62 18.27
C PRO A 143 -1.42 14.99 17.97
N TRP A 144 -0.60 15.64 17.14
CA TRP A 144 0.69 15.14 16.65
C TRP A 144 1.62 14.62 17.74
N LYS A 145 1.74 15.37 18.86
CA LYS A 145 2.61 14.97 19.97
C LYS A 145 2.18 13.62 20.55
N SER A 146 0.87 13.44 20.80
CA SER A 146 0.31 12.21 21.38
C SER A 146 0.41 11.02 20.42
N ILE A 147 0.25 11.27 19.12
CA ILE A 147 0.42 10.25 18.07
C ILE A 147 1.89 9.81 17.99
N LEU A 148 2.83 10.76 17.94
CA LEU A 148 4.26 10.47 17.83
C LEU A 148 4.86 9.87 19.11
N THR A 149 4.19 9.98 20.26
CA THR A 149 4.58 9.27 21.48
C THR A 149 3.91 7.89 21.64
N SER A 150 3.00 7.51 20.73
CA SER A 150 2.24 6.26 20.83
C SER A 150 3.02 5.06 20.30
N LEU A 151 3.32 4.09 21.18
CA LEU A 151 3.99 2.84 20.80
C LEU A 151 3.20 2.02 19.76
N PRO A 152 1.87 1.84 19.88
CA PRO A 152 1.08 1.16 18.85
C PRO A 152 1.17 1.80 17.46
N PHE A 153 1.27 3.13 17.39
CA PHE A 153 1.47 3.84 16.11
C PHE A 153 2.84 3.53 15.51
N TRP A 154 3.91 3.61 16.31
CA TRP A 154 5.26 3.22 15.86
C TRP A 154 5.34 1.76 15.43
N ALA A 155 4.61 0.86 16.11
CA ALA A 155 4.52 -0.54 15.72
C ALA A 155 3.97 -0.69 14.31
N ILE A 156 2.86 -0.01 13.99
CA ILE A 156 2.27 -0.01 12.64
C ILE A 156 3.24 0.60 11.62
N LEU A 157 3.87 1.73 11.94
CA LEU A 157 4.83 2.39 11.06
C LEU A 157 6.01 1.49 10.69
N ILE A 158 6.64 0.87 11.69
CA ILE A 158 7.80 -0.01 11.49
C ILE A 158 7.38 -1.28 10.72
N ALA A 159 6.21 -1.84 11.01
CA ALA A 159 5.67 -2.95 10.23
C ALA A 159 5.46 -2.57 8.76
N HIS A 160 4.91 -1.37 8.50
CA HIS A 160 4.69 -0.86 7.15
C HIS A 160 6.01 -0.65 6.40
N MET A 161 7.03 -0.08 7.06
CA MET A 161 8.36 0.11 6.46
C MET A 161 9.02 -1.23 6.10
N GLY A 162 9.05 -2.18 7.03
CA GLY A 162 9.64 -3.49 6.78
C GLY A 162 8.92 -4.26 5.69
N GLN A 163 7.59 -4.18 5.69
CA GLN A 163 6.76 -4.71 4.62
C GLN A 163 7.13 -4.12 3.26
N ASN A 164 7.18 -2.79 3.17
CA ASN A 164 7.40 -2.12 1.90
C ASN A 164 8.81 -2.39 1.37
N TYR A 165 9.82 -2.40 2.24
CA TYR A 165 11.18 -2.79 1.86
C TYR A 165 11.22 -4.18 1.21
N GLY A 166 10.65 -5.18 1.87
CA GLY A 166 10.70 -6.56 1.38
C GLY A 166 9.81 -6.79 0.15
N TYR A 167 8.65 -6.13 0.07
CA TYR A 167 7.76 -6.20 -1.09
C TYR A 167 8.40 -5.56 -2.32
N GLU A 168 8.95 -4.35 -2.18
CA GLU A 168 9.64 -3.66 -3.27
C GLU A 168 10.87 -4.42 -3.73
N THR A 169 11.67 -5.00 -2.82
CA THR A 169 12.82 -5.86 -3.19
C THR A 169 12.36 -6.96 -4.15
N LEU A 170 11.29 -7.66 -3.80
CA LEU A 170 10.77 -8.76 -4.61
C LEU A 170 10.11 -8.24 -5.89
N MET A 171 9.39 -7.13 -5.85
CA MET A 171 8.75 -6.56 -7.03
C MET A 171 9.77 -6.13 -8.09
N THR A 172 10.86 -5.47 -7.69
CA THR A 172 11.86 -4.95 -8.62
C THR A 172 12.88 -6.02 -9.03
N GLU A 173 13.33 -6.85 -8.09
CA GLU A 173 14.47 -7.74 -8.31
C GLU A 173 14.09 -9.17 -8.69
N LEU A 174 12.86 -9.63 -8.42
CA LEU A 174 12.45 -11.00 -8.73
C LEU A 174 12.60 -11.35 -10.21
N PRO A 175 12.18 -10.52 -11.18
CA PRO A 175 12.38 -10.84 -12.60
C PRO A 175 13.88 -10.93 -12.97
N THR A 176 14.72 -10.11 -12.33
CA THR A 176 16.18 -10.13 -12.53
C THR A 176 16.78 -11.42 -11.96
N PHE A 177 16.38 -11.82 -10.75
CA PHE A 177 16.78 -13.09 -10.12
C PHE A 177 16.40 -14.30 -10.96
N MET A 178 15.16 -14.37 -11.42
CA MET A 178 14.63 -15.45 -12.27
C MET A 178 15.41 -15.56 -13.60
N LYS A 179 15.83 -14.43 -14.17
CA LYS A 179 16.65 -14.40 -15.39
C LYS A 179 18.11 -14.78 -15.12
N GLN A 180 18.73 -14.20 -14.10
CA GLN A 180 20.18 -14.34 -13.85
C GLN A 180 20.56 -15.67 -13.20
N ILE A 181 19.76 -16.14 -12.23
CA ILE A 181 20.08 -17.32 -11.41
C ILE A 181 19.31 -18.54 -11.87
N LEU A 182 18.03 -18.40 -12.17
CA LEU A 182 17.20 -19.52 -12.62
C LEU A 182 17.20 -19.70 -14.14
N HIS A 183 17.86 -18.80 -14.88
CA HIS A 183 18.06 -18.86 -16.33
C HIS A 183 16.76 -18.96 -17.14
N PHE A 184 15.64 -18.44 -16.61
CA PHE A 184 14.39 -18.39 -17.35
C PHE A 184 14.46 -17.40 -18.52
N ASN A 185 13.97 -17.81 -19.69
CA ASN A 185 13.80 -16.91 -20.84
C ASN A 185 12.76 -15.83 -20.51
N ILE A 186 12.92 -14.63 -21.07
CA ILE A 186 12.09 -13.42 -20.85
C ILE A 186 10.59 -13.71 -20.94
N LYS A 187 10.15 -14.52 -21.92
CA LYS A 187 8.73 -14.90 -22.07
C LYS A 187 8.21 -15.68 -20.86
N PHE A 188 8.92 -16.74 -20.46
CA PHE A 188 8.55 -17.56 -19.31
C PHE A 188 8.74 -16.80 -18.00
N ASN A 189 9.76 -15.94 -17.92
CA ASN A 189 10.02 -15.11 -16.76
C ASN A 189 8.85 -14.18 -16.42
N GLY A 190 8.22 -13.57 -17.43
CA GLY A 190 7.03 -12.71 -17.21
C GLY A 190 5.85 -13.47 -16.61
N ILE A 191 5.60 -14.72 -17.05
CA ILE A 191 4.54 -15.57 -16.51
C ILE A 191 4.89 -16.06 -15.10
N VAL A 192 6.10 -16.57 -14.93
CA VAL A 192 6.57 -17.15 -13.66
C VAL A 192 6.67 -16.08 -12.57
N SER A 193 7.10 -14.87 -12.91
CA SER A 193 7.18 -13.73 -11.96
C SER A 193 5.80 -13.22 -11.53
N ALA A 194 4.73 -13.51 -12.27
CA ALA A 194 3.37 -13.11 -11.92
C ALA A 194 2.72 -14.05 -10.88
N LEU A 195 3.16 -15.31 -10.80
CA LEU A 195 2.58 -16.33 -9.91
C LEU A 195 2.56 -15.92 -8.43
N PRO A 196 3.63 -15.35 -7.85
CA PRO A 196 3.62 -14.96 -6.45
C PRO A 196 2.61 -13.86 -6.13
N TYR A 197 2.40 -12.91 -7.05
CA TYR A 197 1.41 -11.84 -6.88
C TYR A 197 -0.02 -12.35 -7.07
N LEU A 198 -0.22 -13.33 -7.95
CA LEU A 198 -1.50 -14.03 -8.07
C LEU A 198 -1.83 -14.79 -6.77
N ALA A 199 -0.84 -15.51 -6.21
CA ALA A 199 -1.00 -16.18 -4.93
C ALA A 199 -1.30 -15.18 -3.80
N MET A 200 -0.63 -14.03 -3.79
CA MET A 200 -0.88 -12.94 -2.81
C MET A 200 -2.31 -12.42 -2.93
N TRP A 201 -2.81 -12.21 -4.15
CA TRP A 201 -4.18 -11.77 -4.39
C TRP A 201 -5.20 -12.78 -3.86
N ILE A 202 -5.07 -14.06 -4.21
CA ILE A 202 -5.98 -15.13 -3.75
C ILE A 202 -5.91 -15.28 -2.22
N PHE A 203 -4.70 -15.35 -1.66
CA PHE A 203 -4.51 -15.52 -0.21
C PHE A 203 -5.04 -14.31 0.57
N SER A 204 -4.91 -13.09 0.05
CA SER A 204 -5.44 -11.88 0.69
C SER A 204 -6.96 -11.93 0.87
N MET A 205 -7.70 -12.52 -0.08
CA MET A 205 -9.16 -12.69 0.07
C MET A 205 -9.49 -13.74 1.14
N LEU A 206 -8.80 -14.89 1.09
CA LEU A 206 -9.02 -15.99 2.04
C LEU A 206 -8.70 -15.57 3.48
N ILE A 207 -7.54 -14.93 3.70
CA ILE A 207 -7.11 -14.53 5.03
C ILE A 207 -8.00 -13.41 5.61
N SER A 208 -8.59 -12.57 4.76
CA SER A 208 -9.53 -11.54 5.19
C SER A 208 -10.84 -12.16 5.71
N TYR A 209 -11.37 -13.17 5.02
CA TYR A 209 -12.52 -13.93 5.53
C TYR A 209 -12.23 -14.62 6.87
N VAL A 210 -11.03 -15.20 7.01
CA VAL A 210 -10.58 -15.81 8.27
C VAL A 210 -10.43 -14.75 9.37
N ALA A 211 -9.90 -13.57 9.06
CA ALA A 211 -9.77 -12.45 9.99
C ALA A 211 -11.12 -12.02 10.56
N ASP A 212 -12.10 -11.84 9.67
CA ASP A 212 -13.45 -11.43 10.03
C ASP A 212 -14.11 -12.50 10.90
N TRP A 213 -13.96 -13.78 10.54
CA TRP A 213 -14.45 -14.89 11.37
C TRP A 213 -13.78 -14.94 12.76
N MET A 214 -12.46 -14.71 12.85
CA MET A 214 -11.76 -14.69 14.13
C MET A 214 -12.32 -13.61 15.05
N ILE A 215 -12.60 -12.42 14.50
CA ILE A 215 -13.18 -11.30 15.25
C ILE A 215 -14.66 -11.58 15.58
N SER A 216 -15.47 -11.99 14.61
CA SER A 216 -16.91 -12.21 14.79
C SER A 216 -17.24 -13.40 15.70
N SER A 217 -16.33 -14.37 15.81
CA SER A 217 -16.48 -15.51 16.73
C SER A 217 -16.45 -15.11 18.21
N GLY A 218 -15.99 -13.89 18.52
CA GLY A 218 -15.81 -13.40 19.90
C GLY A 218 -14.69 -14.11 20.68
N ARG A 219 -13.95 -15.04 20.04
CA ARG A 219 -12.87 -15.82 20.68
C ARG A 219 -11.52 -15.10 20.69
N PHE A 220 -11.34 -14.13 19.80
CA PHE A 220 -10.09 -13.39 19.66
C PHE A 220 -10.36 -11.89 19.78
N THR A 221 -9.48 -11.17 20.48
CA THR A 221 -9.49 -9.71 20.47
C THR A 221 -8.97 -9.19 19.13
N HIS A 222 -9.37 -7.96 18.75
CA HIS A 222 -8.86 -7.30 17.55
C HIS A 222 -7.33 -7.31 17.52
N SER A 223 -6.68 -6.93 18.64
CA SER A 223 -5.22 -6.92 18.74
C SER A 223 -4.59 -8.29 18.47
N THR A 224 -5.15 -9.36 19.02
CA THR A 224 -4.60 -10.71 18.83
C THR A 224 -4.75 -11.16 17.38
N THR A 225 -5.93 -10.93 16.78
CA THR A 225 -6.17 -11.23 15.36
C THR A 225 -5.20 -10.47 14.46
N ARG A 226 -5.03 -9.15 14.66
CA ARG A 226 -4.09 -8.34 13.86
C ARG A 226 -2.65 -8.82 14.01
N LYS A 227 -2.22 -9.19 15.21
CA LYS A 227 -0.86 -9.71 15.46
C LYS A 227 -0.62 -11.04 14.77
N ILE A 228 -1.56 -11.98 14.85
CA ILE A 228 -1.45 -13.30 14.20
C ILE A 228 -1.38 -13.13 12.68
N ILE A 229 -2.30 -12.36 12.10
CA ILE A 229 -2.37 -12.20 10.65
C ILE A 229 -1.15 -11.44 10.13
N ASN A 230 -0.70 -10.39 10.83
CA ASN A 230 0.53 -9.69 10.46
C ASN A 230 1.76 -10.59 10.55
N SER A 231 1.81 -11.48 11.55
CA SER A 231 2.88 -12.46 11.70
C SER A 231 2.94 -13.41 10.50
N ILE A 232 1.79 -13.92 10.04
CA ILE A 232 1.72 -14.73 8.81
C ILE A 232 2.21 -13.90 7.61
N GLY A 233 1.75 -12.65 7.51
CA GLY A 233 2.06 -11.72 6.43
C GLY A 233 3.53 -11.32 6.30
N GLN A 234 4.32 -11.39 7.38
CA GLN A 234 5.72 -10.94 7.38
C GLN A 234 6.71 -12.07 7.65
N TYR A 235 6.44 -12.98 8.61
CA TYR A 235 7.31 -14.13 8.82
C TYR A 235 7.21 -15.16 7.69
N GLY A 236 6.01 -15.33 7.10
CA GLY A 236 5.80 -16.20 5.94
C GLY A 236 6.76 -15.89 4.79
N PRO A 237 6.75 -14.67 4.22
CA PRO A 237 7.69 -14.30 3.18
C PRO A 237 9.16 -14.31 3.66
N ALA A 238 9.45 -13.98 4.91
CA ALA A 238 10.83 -14.05 5.44
C ALA A 238 11.39 -15.47 5.42
N ILE A 239 10.63 -16.45 5.91
CA ILE A 239 11.03 -17.86 5.91
C ILE A 239 11.19 -18.36 4.48
N SER A 240 10.26 -18.01 3.59
CA SER A 240 10.34 -18.38 2.18
C SER A 240 11.54 -17.76 1.46
N LEU A 241 11.90 -16.50 1.75
CA LEU A 241 13.10 -15.86 1.19
C LEU A 241 14.38 -16.59 1.61
N ILE A 242 14.48 -16.95 2.90
CA ILE A 242 15.60 -17.72 3.41
C ILE A 242 15.63 -19.10 2.73
N ALA A 243 14.51 -19.82 2.71
CA ALA A 243 14.43 -21.15 2.10
C ALA A 243 14.78 -21.12 0.59
N ALA A 244 14.22 -20.15 -0.15
CA ALA A 244 14.49 -19.95 -1.58
C ALA A 244 15.96 -19.62 -1.88
N SER A 245 16.72 -19.11 -0.90
CA SER A 245 18.15 -18.86 -1.08
C SER A 245 19.01 -20.15 -1.03
N TYR A 246 18.47 -21.25 -0.49
CA TYR A 246 19.15 -22.53 -0.30
C TYR A 246 18.64 -23.67 -1.19
N THR A 247 17.68 -23.42 -2.07
CA THR A 247 17.10 -24.42 -2.99
C THR A 247 18.06 -24.95 -4.06
N GLY A 248 19.27 -24.39 -4.17
CA GLY A 248 20.31 -24.85 -5.10
C GLY A 248 19.88 -24.69 -6.57
N CYS A 249 20.12 -25.73 -7.36
CA CYS A 249 19.89 -25.70 -8.81
C CYS A 249 18.45 -26.01 -9.24
N ASN A 250 17.48 -26.13 -8.33
CA ASN A 250 16.09 -26.44 -8.70
C ASN A 250 15.26 -25.14 -8.86
N PRO A 251 15.04 -24.67 -10.10
CA PRO A 251 14.33 -23.41 -10.33
C PRO A 251 12.85 -23.49 -9.97
N TRP A 252 12.18 -24.62 -10.24
CA TRP A 252 10.75 -24.79 -9.97
C TRP A 252 10.45 -24.86 -8.47
N LEU A 253 11.33 -25.50 -7.69
CA LEU A 253 11.22 -25.49 -6.24
C LEU A 253 11.36 -24.07 -5.67
N THR A 254 12.33 -23.30 -6.19
CA THR A 254 12.55 -21.90 -5.80
C THR A 254 11.32 -21.04 -6.08
N VAL A 255 10.76 -21.16 -7.29
CA VAL A 255 9.53 -20.48 -7.70
C VAL A 255 8.36 -20.86 -6.78
N GLY A 256 8.19 -22.14 -6.47
CA GLY A 256 7.11 -22.61 -5.60
C GLY A 256 7.19 -22.02 -4.19
N ILE A 257 8.38 -22.03 -3.59
CA ILE A 257 8.62 -21.48 -2.25
C ILE A 257 8.38 -19.97 -2.23
N LEU A 258 8.89 -19.23 -3.23
CA LEU A 258 8.67 -17.79 -3.35
C LEU A 258 7.19 -17.47 -3.57
N THR A 259 6.49 -18.28 -4.38
CA THR A 259 5.05 -18.10 -4.66
C THR A 259 4.23 -18.26 -3.38
N ILE A 260 4.48 -19.30 -2.59
CA ILE A 260 3.79 -19.52 -1.31
C ILE A 260 4.13 -18.41 -0.31
N GLY A 261 5.42 -18.04 -0.23
CA GLY A 261 5.89 -17.01 0.71
C GLY A 261 5.30 -15.63 0.46
N ILE A 262 5.35 -15.18 -0.79
CA ILE A 262 4.74 -13.92 -1.20
C ILE A 262 3.22 -14.03 -1.15
N GLY A 263 2.65 -15.22 -1.37
CA GLY A 263 1.25 -15.51 -1.10
C GLY A 263 0.83 -15.09 0.30
N PHE A 264 1.58 -15.52 1.33
CA PHE A 264 1.31 -15.15 2.71
C PHE A 264 1.33 -13.65 2.97
N ASN A 265 2.09 -12.88 2.18
CA ASN A 265 2.13 -11.43 2.25
C ASN A 265 0.74 -10.78 2.10
N GLY A 266 -0.23 -11.47 1.48
CA GLY A 266 -1.64 -11.05 1.47
C GLY A 266 -2.23 -10.79 2.86
N GLY A 267 -1.67 -11.38 3.92
CA GLY A 267 -2.06 -11.13 5.31
C GLY A 267 -1.96 -9.67 5.74
N ILE A 268 -1.07 -8.86 5.15
CA ILE A 268 -0.88 -7.46 5.59
C ILE A 268 -2.16 -6.61 5.49
N TYR A 269 -3.03 -6.91 4.54
CA TYR A 269 -4.27 -6.16 4.30
C TYR A 269 -5.22 -6.29 5.49
N SER A 270 -5.25 -7.46 6.12
CA SER A 270 -6.04 -7.74 7.33
C SER A 270 -5.22 -7.66 8.64
N GLY A 271 -3.93 -7.33 8.53
CA GLY A 271 -2.99 -7.10 9.62
C GLY A 271 -2.81 -5.62 9.92
N PHE A 272 -1.61 -5.06 9.67
CA PHE A 272 -1.30 -3.68 10.04
C PHE A 272 -2.06 -2.61 9.23
N LYS A 273 -2.45 -2.89 7.97
CA LYS A 273 -3.07 -1.86 7.11
C LYS A 273 -4.39 -1.35 7.69
N VAL A 274 -5.26 -2.28 8.07
CA VAL A 274 -6.53 -1.99 8.76
C VAL A 274 -6.34 -1.55 10.21
N ASN A 275 -5.20 -1.85 10.84
CA ASN A 275 -4.94 -1.48 12.24
C ASN A 275 -4.95 0.04 12.47
N HIS A 276 -4.70 0.87 11.44
CA HIS A 276 -4.88 2.33 11.53
C HIS A 276 -6.31 2.72 11.91
N LEU A 277 -7.31 1.98 11.42
CA LEU A 277 -8.72 2.18 11.75
C LEU A 277 -9.04 1.69 13.16
N ASP A 278 -8.43 0.59 13.60
CA ASP A 278 -8.63 0.04 14.94
C ASP A 278 -8.10 1.01 16.02
N ILE A 279 -6.94 1.65 15.79
CA ILE A 279 -6.38 2.61 16.76
C ILE A 279 -7.05 3.98 16.74
N SER A 280 -7.45 4.47 15.54
CA SER A 280 -8.04 5.80 15.33
C SER A 280 -9.01 5.82 14.14
N PRO A 281 -10.31 5.61 14.35
CA PRO A 281 -11.29 5.84 13.28
C PRO A 281 -11.28 7.28 12.76
N ARG A 282 -11.04 8.28 13.63
CA ARG A 282 -11.10 9.71 13.27
C ARG A 282 -9.90 10.16 12.42
N PHE A 283 -8.70 9.72 12.76
CA PHE A 283 -7.46 10.15 12.11
C PHE A 283 -6.85 9.07 11.20
N ALA A 284 -7.52 7.92 10.98
CA ALA A 284 -7.01 6.79 10.19
C ALA A 284 -6.39 7.19 8.84
N GLY A 285 -7.06 8.08 8.10
CA GLY A 285 -6.56 8.55 6.80
C GLY A 285 -5.21 9.26 6.92
N ILE A 286 -5.07 10.17 7.88
CA ILE A 286 -3.83 10.92 8.14
C ILE A 286 -2.72 9.97 8.61
N LEU A 287 -3.04 9.05 9.52
CA LEU A 287 -2.08 8.06 10.01
C LEU A 287 -1.58 7.16 8.86
N MET A 288 -2.48 6.66 8.01
CA MET A 288 -2.12 5.83 6.87
C MET A 288 -1.27 6.60 5.84
N SER A 289 -1.60 7.86 5.55
CA SER A 289 -0.78 8.69 4.65
C SER A 289 0.62 8.92 5.20
N PHE A 290 0.74 9.20 6.50
CA PHE A 290 2.03 9.37 7.16
C PHE A 290 2.87 8.09 7.10
N THR A 291 2.29 6.94 7.50
CA THR A 291 3.03 5.67 7.47
C THR A 291 3.37 5.24 6.05
N ASN A 292 2.48 5.47 5.08
CA ASN A 292 2.73 5.14 3.68
C ASN A 292 3.87 5.97 3.07
N CYS A 293 3.98 7.26 3.41
CA CYS A 293 5.08 8.11 2.96
C CYS A 293 6.44 7.58 3.44
N LEU A 294 6.56 7.32 4.75
CA LEU A 294 7.79 6.79 5.34
C LEU A 294 8.10 5.37 4.85
N ALA A 295 7.08 4.53 4.66
CA ALA A 295 7.25 3.19 4.13
C ALA A 295 7.73 3.19 2.67
N ASN A 296 7.25 4.10 1.83
CA ASN A 296 7.75 4.27 0.46
C ASN A 296 9.21 4.74 0.44
N LEU A 297 9.59 5.64 1.36
CA LEU A 297 10.99 6.05 1.51
C LEU A 297 11.89 4.88 1.91
N ALA A 298 11.43 4.00 2.80
CA ALA A 298 12.14 2.77 3.13
C ALA A 298 12.20 1.79 1.93
N GLY A 299 11.10 1.67 1.18
CA GLY A 299 11.01 0.85 -0.03
C GLY A 299 11.99 1.26 -1.12
N LEU A 300 12.27 2.57 -1.26
CA LEU A 300 13.26 3.09 -2.20
C LEU A 300 14.69 2.56 -1.92
N LEU A 301 15.00 2.25 -0.66
CA LEU A 301 16.31 1.73 -0.27
C LEU A 301 16.53 0.28 -0.74
N ALA A 302 15.46 -0.49 -0.96
CA ALA A 302 15.53 -1.89 -1.34
C ALA A 302 16.27 -2.15 -2.66
N PRO A 303 15.82 -1.60 -3.82
CA PRO A 303 16.50 -1.79 -5.09
C PRO A 303 17.91 -1.18 -5.10
N THR A 304 18.11 -0.07 -4.38
CA THR A 304 19.44 0.56 -4.25
C THR A 304 20.43 -0.37 -3.55
N THR A 305 20.01 -0.99 -2.44
CA THR A 305 20.83 -1.94 -1.68
C THR A 305 21.08 -3.21 -2.48
N ALA A 306 20.04 -3.76 -3.12
CA ALA A 306 20.16 -4.95 -3.96
C ALA A 306 21.12 -4.72 -5.15
N GLY A 307 20.97 -3.59 -5.85
CA GLY A 307 21.85 -3.21 -6.96
C GLY A 307 23.32 -3.14 -6.56
N GLN A 308 23.63 -2.53 -5.41
CA GLN A 308 25.01 -2.47 -4.89
C GLN A 308 25.59 -3.84 -4.54
N ILE A 309 24.79 -4.73 -3.96
CA ILE A 309 25.23 -6.09 -3.60
C ILE A 309 25.48 -6.94 -4.85
N ILE A 310 24.61 -6.80 -5.86
CA ILE A 310 24.63 -7.61 -7.08
C ILE A 310 25.67 -7.09 -8.08
N ASP A 311 26.16 -5.85 -7.93
CA ASP A 311 27.10 -5.21 -8.85
C ASP A 311 28.31 -6.10 -9.21
N GLY A 312 28.68 -6.12 -10.49
CA GLY A 312 29.68 -7.04 -11.06
C GLY A 312 29.12 -8.40 -11.48
N LYS A 313 29.75 -9.51 -11.06
CA LYS A 313 29.32 -10.87 -11.43
C LYS A 313 28.14 -11.32 -10.54
N PRO A 314 26.93 -11.54 -11.10
CA PRO A 314 25.82 -12.05 -10.34
C PRO A 314 26.12 -13.49 -9.90
N SER A 315 25.93 -13.78 -8.62
CA SER A 315 26.15 -15.10 -8.04
C SER A 315 25.04 -15.42 -7.05
N GLN A 316 24.77 -16.72 -6.87
CA GLN A 316 23.77 -17.17 -5.90
C GLN A 316 24.09 -16.69 -4.47
N ALA A 317 25.37 -16.54 -4.12
CA ALA A 317 25.79 -16.03 -2.81
C ALA A 317 25.39 -14.56 -2.60
N LYS A 318 25.52 -13.72 -3.63
CA LYS A 318 25.10 -12.30 -3.58
C LYS A 318 23.58 -12.18 -3.46
N TRP A 319 22.84 -12.94 -4.26
CA TRP A 319 21.37 -12.98 -4.18
C TRP A 319 20.87 -13.51 -2.84
N ARG A 320 21.55 -14.50 -2.26
CA ARG A 320 21.29 -14.95 -0.89
C ARG A 320 21.47 -13.84 0.13
N MET A 321 22.49 -12.98 -0.03
CA MET A 321 22.66 -11.83 0.86
C MET A 321 21.48 -10.85 0.76
N VAL A 322 21.00 -10.55 -0.45
CA VAL A 322 19.80 -9.70 -0.66
C VAL A 322 18.58 -10.31 0.03
N PHE A 323 18.31 -11.61 -0.18
CA PHE A 323 17.16 -12.28 0.43
C PHE A 323 17.26 -12.37 1.96
N ILE A 324 18.45 -12.62 2.51
CA ILE A 324 18.67 -12.64 3.96
C ILE A 324 18.45 -11.26 4.57
N ILE A 325 18.92 -10.19 3.94
CA ILE A 325 18.69 -8.82 4.42
C ILE A 325 17.19 -8.51 4.46
N SER A 326 16.47 -8.78 3.37
CA SER A 326 15.02 -8.55 3.31
C SER A 326 14.27 -9.43 4.34
N ALA A 327 14.68 -10.68 4.53
CA ALA A 327 14.11 -11.56 5.54
C ALA A 327 14.38 -11.08 6.98
N ALA A 328 15.59 -10.58 7.26
CA ALA A 328 15.93 -10.03 8.56
C ALA A 328 15.09 -8.78 8.87
N ILE A 329 14.91 -7.89 7.90
CA ILE A 329 14.05 -6.69 8.03
C ILE A 329 12.59 -7.11 8.31
N TYR A 330 12.06 -8.07 7.55
CA TYR A 330 10.73 -8.62 7.81
C TYR A 330 10.59 -9.14 9.25
N ILE A 331 11.53 -9.97 9.71
CA ILE A 331 11.50 -10.58 11.04
C ILE A 331 11.56 -9.51 12.14
N VAL A 332 12.49 -8.55 12.04
CA VAL A 332 12.67 -7.51 13.05
C VAL A 332 11.43 -6.61 13.13
N CYS A 333 10.90 -6.16 11.99
CA CYS A 333 9.72 -5.32 11.95
C CYS A 333 8.46 -6.06 12.42
N ALA A 334 8.30 -7.33 12.04
CA ALA A 334 7.21 -8.17 12.50
C ALA A 334 7.27 -8.41 14.01
N THR A 335 8.46 -8.69 14.54
CA THR A 335 8.67 -8.90 15.98
C THR A 335 8.30 -7.65 16.75
N PHE A 336 8.75 -6.48 16.29
CA PHE A 336 8.39 -5.20 16.89
C PHE A 336 6.86 -4.98 16.90
N TYR A 337 6.18 -5.30 15.80
CA TYR A 337 4.72 -5.21 15.72
C TYR A 337 3.99 -6.18 16.67
N VAL A 338 4.47 -7.42 16.77
CA VAL A 338 3.85 -8.42 17.67
C VAL A 338 3.98 -7.99 19.13
N ILE A 339 5.10 -7.40 19.52
CA ILE A 339 5.33 -6.94 20.89
C ILE A 339 4.49 -5.69 21.19
N PHE A 340 4.61 -4.64 20.38
CA PHE A 340 4.08 -3.31 20.70
C PHE A 340 2.78 -2.93 19.99
N GLY A 341 2.35 -3.70 18.99
CA GLY A 341 1.10 -3.45 18.29
C GLY A 341 -0.09 -3.57 19.23
N SER A 342 -1.08 -2.71 19.03
CA SER A 342 -2.40 -2.80 19.66
C SER A 342 -3.48 -2.58 18.62
N GLY A 343 -4.60 -3.28 18.79
CA GLY A 343 -5.83 -3.09 18.03
C GLY A 343 -6.93 -2.43 18.86
N GLU A 344 -6.57 -1.77 19.97
CA GLU A 344 -7.49 -1.01 20.80
C GLU A 344 -7.42 0.48 20.47
N ARG A 345 -8.58 1.13 20.55
CA ARG A 345 -8.72 2.57 20.33
C ARG A 345 -7.86 3.34 21.32
N GLN A 346 -7.03 4.24 20.82
CA GLN A 346 -6.05 4.93 21.66
C GLN A 346 -6.66 6.15 22.36
N PRO A 347 -6.11 6.59 23.51
CA PRO A 347 -6.70 7.66 24.33
C PRO A 347 -6.84 9.02 23.64
N TRP A 348 -5.96 9.30 22.66
CA TRP A 348 -6.00 10.54 21.87
C TRP A 348 -7.14 10.59 20.86
N ASP A 349 -7.94 9.53 20.72
CA ASP A 349 -9.05 9.46 19.75
C ASP A 349 -10.40 9.82 20.36
N ASN A 350 -10.44 10.01 21.69
CA ASN A 350 -11.68 10.11 22.44
C ASN A 350 -12.33 11.49 22.28
N PRO A 351 -13.54 11.61 21.68
CA PRO A 351 -14.25 12.87 21.51
C PRO A 351 -14.50 13.59 22.84
N ASP A 352 -14.76 12.84 23.91
CA ASP A 352 -15.03 13.40 25.25
C ASP A 352 -13.82 14.17 25.82
N ASN A 353 -12.61 13.86 25.36
CA ASN A 353 -11.41 14.59 25.77
C ASN A 353 -11.30 15.95 25.05
N ASP A 354 -11.85 16.05 23.84
CA ASP A 354 -11.90 17.30 23.08
C ASP A 354 -12.91 18.26 23.71
N ASP A 355 -14.10 17.77 24.08
CA ASP A 355 -15.12 18.54 24.79
C ASP A 355 -14.61 19.10 26.13
N ARG A 356 -13.78 18.32 26.85
CA ARG A 356 -13.13 18.77 28.09
C ARG A 356 -12.05 19.82 27.81
N GLN A 357 -11.32 19.72 26.71
CA GLN A 357 -10.30 20.70 26.32
C GLN A 357 -10.93 22.00 25.82
N GLU A 358 -12.01 21.94 25.05
CA GLU A 358 -12.78 23.11 24.64
C GLU A 358 -13.38 23.82 25.84
N LYS A 359 -13.98 23.09 26.79
CA LYS A 359 -14.46 23.68 28.06
C LYS A 359 -13.35 24.34 28.87
N LYS A 360 -12.14 23.76 28.90
CA LYS A 360 -10.98 24.36 29.58
C LYS A 360 -10.45 25.60 28.88
N LYS A 361 -10.40 25.60 27.54
CA LYS A 361 -10.04 26.80 26.75
C LYS A 361 -11.05 27.92 26.96
N ALA A 362 -12.35 27.60 26.87
CA ALA A 362 -13.41 28.57 27.11
C ALA A 362 -13.34 29.15 28.53
N ALA A 363 -13.05 28.34 29.56
CA ALA A 363 -12.85 28.82 30.92
C ALA A 363 -11.62 29.73 31.06
N GLY A 364 -10.49 29.35 30.44
CA GLY A 364 -9.25 30.15 30.46
C GLY A 364 -9.34 31.46 29.69
N ASP A 365 -10.06 31.49 28.57
CA ASP A 365 -10.31 32.72 27.80
C ASP A 365 -11.22 33.70 28.58
N VAL A 366 -12.18 33.17 29.35
CA VAL A 366 -13.02 33.97 30.26
C VAL A 366 -12.19 34.55 31.42
N GLU A 367 -11.33 33.76 32.05
CA GLU A 367 -10.41 34.24 33.10
C GLU A 367 -9.40 35.27 32.57
N ALA A 368 -8.85 35.06 31.38
CA ALA A 368 -7.95 36.01 30.73
C ALA A 368 -8.66 37.34 30.43
N THR A 369 -9.90 37.29 29.92
CA THR A 369 -10.70 38.50 29.65
C THR A 369 -11.06 39.26 30.93
N GLN A 370 -11.34 38.55 32.03
CA GLN A 370 -11.59 39.16 33.34
C GLN A 370 -10.32 39.81 33.92
N SER A 371 -9.16 39.15 33.83
CA SER A 371 -7.89 39.69 34.32
C SER A 371 -7.43 40.97 33.58
N ILE A 372 -7.74 41.08 32.27
CA ILE A 372 -7.46 42.27 31.46
C ILE A 372 -8.35 43.45 31.88
N ASN A 373 -9.61 43.18 32.24
CA ASN A 373 -10.53 44.23 32.72
C ASN A 373 -10.18 44.72 34.14
N GLU A 374 -9.62 43.87 35.00
CA GLU A 374 -9.19 44.27 36.36
C GLU A 374 -7.87 45.07 36.37
N THR A 375 -7.01 44.93 35.34
CA THR A 375 -5.76 45.70 35.24
C THR A 375 -5.92 47.07 34.57
N GLN A 376 -7.11 47.40 34.06
CA GLN A 376 -7.43 48.70 33.46
C GLN A 376 -8.13 49.68 34.40
N HIS A 377 -8.26 49.36 35.69
CA HIS A 377 -8.87 50.22 36.70
C HIS A 377 -7.88 50.83 37.69
#